data_AF-A0NVV9-F1
#
_entry.id   AF-A0NVV9-F1
#
_cell.length_a   1.000
_cell.length_b   1.000
_cell.length_c   1.000
_cell.angle_alpha   90.00
_cell.angle_beta   90.00
_cell.angle_gamma   90.00
#
_symmetry.space_group_name_H-M   'P 1'
#
loop_
_entity.id
_entity.type
_entity.pdbx_description
1 polymer ?
#
loop_
_entity_poly.entity_id
_entity_poly.type
_entity_poly.pdbx_seq_one_letter_code
_entity_poly.pdbx_strand_id
1 'polypeptide(L)' 'MLRSGPGPAADGSFTGILKGVLIMNGYLTKAQIFAFERGATACREGKSREDNPYPRQADYFGLWEEGYQKERESQGK' A
#
# COMPACT_ATOMS: atom_id res chain seq x y z
N MET A 1 -13.87 -21.23 -25.34
CA MET A 1 -12.94 -21.06 -24.20
C MET A 1 -12.53 -19.60 -24.13
N LEU A 2 -13.10 -18.83 -23.21
CA LEU A 2 -12.63 -17.48 -22.88
C LEU A 2 -12.71 -17.36 -21.35
N ARG A 3 -11.57 -17.57 -20.69
CA ARG A 3 -11.40 -17.28 -19.27
C ARG A 3 -11.28 -15.77 -19.14
N SER A 4 -12.37 -15.10 -18.79
CA SER A 4 -12.34 -13.73 -18.29
C SER A 4 -11.57 -13.75 -16.97
N GLY A 5 -10.33 -13.24 -16.99
CA GLY A 5 -9.59 -12.95 -15.76
C GLY A 5 -10.34 -11.89 -14.95
N PRO A 6 -10.21 -11.90 -13.61
CA PRO A 6 -10.75 -10.81 -12.80
C PRO A 6 -9.99 -9.53 -13.17
N GLY A 7 -10.72 -8.55 -13.72
CA GLY A 7 -10.18 -7.22 -13.97
C GLY A 7 -9.68 -6.58 -12.68
N PRO A 8 -8.79 -5.58 -12.76
CA PRO A 8 -8.28 -4.89 -11.57
C PRO A 8 -9.48 -4.29 -10.84
N ALA A 9 -9.60 -4.66 -9.57
CA ALA A 9 -10.62 -4.20 -8.67
C ALA A 9 -10.49 -2.67 -8.53
N ALA A 10 -11.36 -1.94 -9.25
CA ALA A 10 -11.48 -0.49 -9.22
C ALA A 10 -12.53 -0.04 -8.19
N ASP A 11 -12.61 -0.76 -7.08
CA ASP A 11 -13.37 -0.43 -5.89
C ASP A 11 -12.39 0.16 -4.86
N GLY A 12 -12.25 1.49 -4.93
CA GLY A 12 -11.52 2.30 -3.97
C GLY A 12 -12.12 2.20 -2.56
N SER A 13 -11.92 1.06 -1.89
CA SER A 13 -12.16 0.90 -0.46
C SER A 13 -11.04 1.60 0.30
N PHE A 14 -11.18 2.92 0.34
CA PHE A 14 -10.30 3.93 0.92
C PHE A 14 -10.19 3.86 2.46
N THR A 15 -10.93 2.98 3.15
CA THR A 15 -11.32 3.25 4.56
C THR A 15 -10.87 2.24 5.61
N GLY A 16 -10.22 1.14 5.24
CA GLY A 16 -9.81 0.10 6.21
C GLY A 16 -8.49 0.37 6.91
N ILE A 17 -7.41 0.57 6.13
CA ILE A 17 -6.03 0.49 6.65
C ILE A 17 -5.58 1.82 7.28
N LEU A 18 -6.10 2.96 6.82
CA LEU A 18 -5.70 4.28 7.31
C LEU A 18 -6.16 4.61 8.73
N LYS A 19 -7.16 3.89 9.27
CA LYS A 19 -7.65 4.11 10.64
C LYS A 19 -6.59 3.86 11.72
N GLY A 20 -5.55 3.07 11.43
CA GLY A 20 -4.47 2.75 12.38
C GLY A 20 -3.11 3.37 12.06
N VAL A 21 -2.91 3.96 10.87
CA VAL A 21 -1.60 4.48 10.42
C VAL A 21 -1.45 5.98 10.71
N LEU A 22 -2.57 6.71 10.80
CA LEU A 22 -2.58 8.18 10.88
C LEU A 22 -2.26 8.77 12.27
N ILE A 23 -1.92 7.97 13.29
CA ILE A 23 -1.87 8.44 14.68
C ILE A 23 -0.50 8.17 15.32
N MET A 24 0.57 8.72 14.76
CA MET A 24 1.78 8.99 15.55
C MET A 24 2.61 10.09 14.85
N ASN A 25 2.39 11.34 15.24
CA ASN A 25 3.29 12.50 15.07
C ASN A 25 3.11 13.52 13.90
N GLY A 26 1.98 13.56 13.18
CA GLY A 26 1.70 14.70 12.29
C GLY A 26 0.66 14.44 11.20
N TYR A 27 0.15 15.51 10.58
CA TYR A 27 -0.75 15.40 9.43
C TYR A 27 0.04 14.94 8.21
N LEU A 28 -0.20 13.71 7.75
CA LEU A 28 0.36 13.23 6.48
C LEU A 28 -0.28 13.96 5.29
N THR A 29 0.54 14.27 4.29
CA THR A 29 0.05 14.78 3.01
C THR A 29 -0.69 13.69 2.23
N LYS A 30 -1.53 14.09 1.27
CA LYS A 30 -2.20 13.12 0.36
C LYS A 30 -1.21 12.21 -0.36
N ALA A 31 -0.04 12.74 -0.74
CA ALA A 31 1.00 11.96 -1.41
C ALA A 31 1.64 10.91 -0.50
N GLN A 32 1.81 11.22 0.78
CA GLN A 32 2.30 10.29 1.80
C GLN A 32 1.29 9.16 2.07
N ILE A 33 0.00 9.50 2.18
CA ILE A 33 -1.09 8.51 2.28
C ILE A 33 -1.09 7.59 1.06
N PHE A 34 -0.99 8.17 -0.15
CA PHE A 34 -0.98 7.40 -1.39
C PHE A 34 0.23 6.47 -1.50
N ALA A 35 1.41 6.89 -1.01
CA ALA A 35 2.60 6.04 -0.99
C ALA A 35 2.38 4.80 -0.12
N PHE A 36 1.81 4.97 1.06
CA PHE A 36 1.43 3.88 1.95
C PHE A 36 0.44 2.91 1.28
N GLU A 37 -0.65 3.43 0.72
CA GLU A 37 -1.67 2.59 0.06
C GLU A 37 -1.10 1.82 -1.13
N ARG A 38 -0.23 2.47 -1.90
CA ARG A 38 0.45 1.83 -3.03
C ARG A 38 1.37 0.68 -2.58
N GLY A 39 1.96 0.78 -1.39
CA GLY A 39 2.71 -0.31 -0.77
C GLY A 39 1.84 -1.49 -0.41
N ALA A 40 0.72 -1.23 0.26
CA ALA A 40 -0.26 -2.28 0.61
C ALA A 40 -0.81 -2.98 -0.65
N THR A 41 -1.18 -2.20 -1.68
CA THR A 41 -1.65 -2.75 -2.95
C THR A 41 -0.57 -3.59 -3.65
N ALA A 42 0.70 -3.16 -3.64
CA ALA A 42 1.78 -3.93 -4.22
C ALA A 42 1.94 -5.31 -3.54
N CYS A 43 1.78 -5.38 -2.22
CA CYS A 43 1.76 -6.65 -1.50
C CYS A 43 0.58 -7.54 -1.92
N ARG A 44 -0.65 -6.99 -2.05
CA ARG A 44 -1.83 -7.74 -2.55
C ARG A 44 -1.66 -8.26 -3.97
N GLU A 45 -0.93 -7.53 -4.80
CA GLU A 45 -0.63 -7.89 -6.18
C GLU A 45 0.53 -8.90 -6.31
N GLY A 46 1.17 -9.30 -5.20
CA GLY A 46 2.29 -10.24 -5.21
C GLY A 46 3.60 -9.64 -5.73
N LYS A 47 3.70 -8.30 -5.75
CA LYS A 47 4.97 -7.61 -6.05
C LYS A 47 5.96 -7.80 -4.91
N SER A 48 7.24 -7.61 -5.22
CA SER A 48 8.31 -7.64 -4.23
C SER A 48 8.44 -6.30 -3.53
N ARG A 49 9.11 -6.28 -2.37
CA ARG A 49 9.48 -5.03 -1.70
C ARG A 49 10.46 -4.20 -2.53
N GLU A 50 11.24 -4.83 -3.41
CA GLU A 50 12.17 -4.13 -4.31
C GLU A 50 11.45 -3.34 -5.42
N ASP A 51 10.17 -3.62 -5.68
CA ASP A 51 9.34 -2.88 -6.64
C ASP A 51 8.88 -1.51 -6.11
N ASN A 52 9.40 -1.06 -4.97
CA ASN A 52 9.14 0.28 -4.45
C ASN A 52 9.61 1.34 -5.46
N PRO A 53 8.70 2.18 -5.99
CA PRO A 53 9.06 3.17 -7.01
C PRO A 53 9.76 4.41 -6.45
N TYR A 54 9.82 4.55 -5.12
CA TYR A 54 10.39 5.72 -4.48
C TYR A 54 11.90 5.52 -4.24
N PRO A 55 12.73 6.57 -4.39
CA PRO A 55 14.13 6.48 -3.97
C PRO A 55 14.20 6.43 -2.43
N ARG A 56 15.21 5.73 -1.89
CA ARG A 56 15.37 5.52 -0.43
C ARG A 56 15.42 6.81 0.42
N GLN A 57 15.75 7.93 -0.19
CA GLN A 57 15.86 9.24 0.47
C GLN A 57 14.52 10.00 0.52
N ALA A 58 13.50 9.54 -0.21
CA ALA A 58 12.21 10.22 -0.24
C ALA A 58 11.36 9.85 0.98
N ASP A 59 10.63 10.82 1.51
CA ASP A 59 9.68 10.65 2.62
C ASP A 59 8.59 9.60 2.34
N TYR A 60 8.33 9.33 1.05
CA TYR A 60 7.36 8.34 0.56
C TYR A 60 7.88 6.90 0.62
N PHE A 61 9.21 6.70 0.63
CA PHE A 61 9.81 5.37 0.59
C PHE A 61 9.43 4.53 1.81
N GLY A 62 9.66 5.09 3.01
CA GLY A 62 9.34 4.42 4.27
C GLY A 62 7.84 4.15 4.43
N LEU A 63 7.00 5.07 3.97
CA LEU A 63 5.54 4.92 4.02
C LEU A 63 5.05 3.80 3.10
N TRP A 64 5.60 3.70 1.88
CA TRP A 64 5.30 2.59 0.99
C TRP A 64 5.72 1.25 1.61
N GLU A 65 6.91 1.18 2.19
CA GLU A 65 7.38 -0.05 2.85
C GLU A 65 6.52 -0.42 4.07
N GLU A 66 6.06 0.56 4.84
CA GLU A 66 5.14 0.35 5.96
C GLU A 66 3.81 -0.24 5.48
N GLY A 67 3.25 0.31 4.40
CA GLY A 67 2.02 -0.19 3.80
C GLY A 67 2.15 -1.62 3.28
N TYR A 68 3.25 -1.90 2.59
CA TYR A 68 3.56 -3.24 2.10
C TYR A 68 3.68 -4.25 3.26
N GLN A 69 4.42 -3.88 4.31
CA GLN A 69 4.64 -4.75 5.46
C GLN A 69 3.35 -5.01 6.25
N LYS A 70 2.52 -3.99 6.49
CA LYS A 70 1.22 -4.15 7.18
C LYS A 70 0.27 -5.08 6.44
N GLU A 71 0.19 -4.95 5.12
CA GLU A 71 -0.62 -5.85 4.30
C GLU A 71 -0.10 -7.29 4.37
N ARG A 72 1.22 -7.48 4.28
CA ARG A 72 1.85 -8.79 4.38
C ARG A 72 1.55 -9.48 5.71
N GLU A 73 1.63 -8.73 6.82
CA GLU A 73 1.28 -9.21 8.16
C GLU A 73 -0.19 -9.58 8.28
N SER A 74 -1.07 -8.84 7.61
CA SER A 74 -2.51 -9.13 7.58
C SER A 74 -2.86 -10.38 6.77
N GLN A 75 -2.08 -10.74 5.74
CA GLN A 75 -2.29 -11.94 4.93
C GLN A 75 -1.69 -13.20 5.55
N GLY A 76 -0.70 -13.07 6.44
CA GLY A 76 -0.07 -14.18 7.14
C GLY A 76 -0.83 -14.71 8.36
N LYS A 77 -2.07 -14.24 8.59
CA LYS A 77 -2.91 -14.55 9.74
C LYS A 77 -4.24 -15.15 9.29
#